data_AF-A0A4P6TN71-F1
#
_entry.id   AF-A0A4P6TN71-F1
#
_cell.length_a   1.000
_cell.length_b   1.000
_cell.length_c   1.000
_cell.angle_alpha   90.00
_cell.angle_beta   90.00
_cell.angle_gamma   90.00
#
_symmetry.space_group_name_H-M   'P 1'
#
loop_
_entity.id
_entity.type
_entity.pdbx_description
1 polymer ?
#
loop_
_entity_poly.entity_id
_entity_poly.type
_entity_poly.pdbx_seq_one_letter_code
_entity_poly.pdbx_strand_id
1 'polypeptide(L)'
;MTTQFSPSYTAADAQNQQLAVDPTQMSGLRARMAKDPQGAAKEAASQFEALLMGTMLKTMRQTKFDDEQDSDMDTYRGMLDQQLVQSLSKAGGMGIANLVYQQIAKQQGLDPGADATQLRPASSGPVLVSRFSQSSALKAYQAAQAEAATASSSTTTPATTVTAGGDSKSFVQGLLPHARQAAAQLGVAPEFVVAHAALESGWGKRAIRNADGSNSHNLFGIKATGDWQGKSTSITTTEYVNGVPQKRVDSFRSYDSYADAFSDYARMLKESPRYQAVLNQGRNVAGFAQGLQNGGYATDPRYARKLVDVAATLAQQSVRS
;
A
#
# COMPACT_ATOMS: atom_id res chain seq x y z
N MET A 1 27.24 -34.50 -39.25
CA MET A 1 27.14 -33.55 -38.12
C MET A 1 25.70 -33.58 -37.65
N THR A 2 25.41 -34.34 -36.60
CA THR A 2 24.06 -34.55 -36.08
C THR A 2 23.98 -33.87 -34.72
N THR A 3 23.28 -32.74 -34.65
CA THR A 3 23.11 -31.98 -33.41
C THR A 3 21.98 -32.60 -32.61
N GLN A 4 22.34 -33.32 -31.55
CA GLN A 4 21.42 -33.89 -30.57
C GLN A 4 20.92 -32.76 -29.65
N PHE A 5 19.62 -32.43 -29.72
CA PHE A 5 18.98 -31.60 -28.69
C PHE A 5 18.71 -32.49 -27.47
N SER A 6 19.46 -32.27 -26.39
CA SER A 6 19.15 -32.82 -25.07
C SER A 6 18.36 -31.76 -24.29
N PRO A 7 17.08 -31.98 -23.95
CA PRO A 7 16.40 -31.17 -22.96
C PRO A 7 16.94 -31.54 -21.57
N SER A 8 17.64 -30.61 -20.93
CA SER A 8 18.06 -30.72 -19.53
C SER A 8 16.82 -30.58 -18.63
N TYR A 9 16.19 -31.71 -18.33
CA TYR A 9 15.18 -31.79 -17.28
C TYR A 9 15.86 -31.68 -15.91
N THR A 10 15.54 -30.63 -15.15
CA THR A 10 16.10 -30.41 -13.82
C THR A 10 15.30 -31.16 -12.75
N ALA A 11 15.93 -31.55 -11.65
CA ALA A 11 15.25 -32.21 -10.51
C ALA A 11 14.13 -31.35 -9.89
N ALA A 12 14.19 -30.03 -10.08
CA ALA A 12 13.14 -29.09 -9.66
C ALA A 12 11.87 -29.19 -10.52
N ASP A 13 12.01 -29.51 -11.82
CA ASP A 13 10.85 -29.77 -12.69
C ASP A 13 10.19 -31.12 -12.38
N ALA A 14 10.97 -32.12 -11.95
CA ALA A 14 10.45 -33.39 -11.48
C ALA A 14 9.66 -33.25 -10.16
N GLN A 15 10.12 -32.41 -9.23
CA GLN A 15 9.37 -32.11 -8.00
C GLN A 15 8.10 -31.29 -8.27
N ASN A 16 8.11 -30.38 -9.25
CA ASN A 16 6.91 -29.63 -9.65
C ASN A 16 5.86 -30.51 -10.36
N GLN A 17 6.27 -31.55 -11.10
CA GLN A 17 5.34 -32.54 -11.64
C GLN A 17 4.85 -33.54 -10.58
N GLN A 18 5.67 -33.86 -9.58
CA GLN A 18 5.28 -34.75 -8.49
C GLN A 18 4.24 -34.14 -7.53
N LEU A 19 4.21 -32.80 -7.36
CA LEU A 19 3.15 -32.13 -6.60
C LEU A 19 1.86 -31.87 -7.41
N ALA A 20 1.90 -32.01 -8.73
CA ALA A 20 0.77 -31.72 -9.62
C ALA A 20 -0.19 -32.92 -9.80
N VAL A 21 0.21 -34.13 -9.40
CA VAL A 21 -0.62 -35.34 -9.51
C VAL A 21 -0.32 -36.28 -8.35
N ASP A 22 -0.75 -35.89 -7.15
CA ASP A 22 -0.73 -36.81 -6.02
C ASP A 22 -1.92 -37.81 -6.16
N PRO A 23 -1.67 -39.12 -6.32
CA PRO A 23 -2.72 -40.12 -6.46
C PRO A 23 -3.64 -40.19 -5.23
N THR A 24 -3.17 -39.74 -4.06
CA THR A 24 -4.00 -39.65 -2.84
C THR A 24 -5.00 -38.49 -2.91
N GLN A 25 -4.61 -37.35 -3.50
CA GLN A 25 -5.51 -36.22 -3.70
C GLN A 25 -6.56 -36.52 -4.78
N MET A 26 -6.18 -37.25 -5.82
CA MET A 26 -7.10 -37.62 -6.90
C MET A 26 -8.12 -38.68 -6.47
N SER A 27 -7.73 -39.63 -5.60
CA SER A 27 -8.67 -40.59 -5.01
C SER A 27 -9.62 -39.92 -3.99
N GLY A 28 -9.13 -38.95 -3.22
CA GLY A 28 -9.96 -38.10 -2.36
C GLY A 28 -10.97 -37.26 -3.15
N LEU A 29 -10.56 -36.69 -4.29
CA LEU A 29 -11.44 -35.94 -5.17
C LEU A 29 -12.51 -36.83 -5.81
N ARG A 30 -12.15 -38.04 -6.27
CA ARG A 30 -13.11 -39.03 -6.80
C ARG A 30 -14.14 -39.48 -5.77
N ALA A 31 -13.71 -39.71 -4.53
CA ALA A 31 -14.62 -40.07 -3.43
C ALA A 31 -15.59 -38.93 -3.06
N ARG A 32 -15.18 -37.67 -3.22
CA ARG A 32 -16.03 -36.49 -3.02
C ARG A 32 -16.93 -36.18 -4.20
N MET A 33 -16.46 -36.35 -5.44
CA MET A 33 -17.30 -36.24 -6.64
C MET A 33 -18.49 -37.21 -6.61
N ALA A 34 -18.32 -38.38 -5.99
CA ALA A 34 -19.40 -39.34 -5.78
C ALA A 34 -20.46 -38.89 -4.75
N LYS A 35 -20.13 -37.92 -3.87
CA LYS A 35 -21.02 -37.40 -2.82
C LYS A 35 -21.56 -36.00 -3.10
N ASP A 36 -20.77 -35.15 -3.73
CA ASP A 36 -21.11 -33.78 -4.12
C ASP A 36 -20.36 -33.41 -5.43
N PRO A 37 -20.99 -33.65 -6.60
CA PRO A 37 -20.37 -33.38 -7.89
C PRO A 37 -20.18 -31.88 -8.15
N GLN A 38 -21.01 -31.01 -7.56
CA GLN A 38 -20.92 -29.55 -7.76
C GLN A 38 -19.81 -28.93 -6.91
N GLY A 39 -19.70 -29.32 -5.63
CA GLY A 39 -18.62 -28.87 -4.75
C GLY A 39 -17.24 -29.32 -5.25
N ALA A 40 -17.12 -30.57 -5.70
CA ALA A 40 -15.87 -31.12 -6.23
C ALA A 40 -15.44 -30.45 -7.55
N ALA A 41 -16.40 -30.12 -8.43
CA ALA A 41 -16.10 -29.38 -9.67
C ALA A 41 -15.60 -27.95 -9.40
N LYS A 42 -16.15 -27.28 -8.37
CA LYS A 42 -15.72 -25.95 -7.95
C LYS A 42 -14.31 -25.97 -7.34
N GLU A 43 -14.02 -26.98 -6.52
CA GLU A 43 -12.69 -27.19 -5.94
C GLU A 43 -11.65 -27.46 -7.04
N ALA A 44 -11.95 -28.36 -7.99
CA ALA A 44 -11.08 -28.64 -9.13
C ALA A 44 -10.83 -27.40 -10.01
N ALA A 45 -11.86 -26.60 -10.28
CA ALA A 45 -11.72 -25.35 -11.05
C ALA A 45 -10.85 -24.31 -10.31
N SER A 46 -10.94 -24.24 -8.99
CA SER A 46 -10.09 -23.35 -8.18
C SER A 46 -8.62 -23.79 -8.17
N GLN A 47 -8.36 -25.09 -8.17
CA GLN A 47 -7.01 -25.65 -8.27
C GLN A 47 -6.40 -25.40 -9.67
N PHE A 48 -7.22 -25.50 -10.72
CA PHE A 48 -6.80 -25.16 -12.08
C PHE A 48 -6.44 -23.67 -12.24
N GLU A 49 -7.24 -22.77 -11.67
CA GLU A 49 -6.94 -21.33 -11.69
C GLU A 49 -5.63 -21.02 -10.95
N ALA A 50 -5.39 -21.64 -9.79
CA ALA A 50 -4.13 -21.48 -9.06
C ALA A 50 -2.91 -21.95 -9.87
N LEU A 51 -3.03 -23.06 -10.59
CA LEU A 51 -1.97 -23.58 -11.46
C LEU A 51 -1.70 -22.62 -12.63
N LEU A 52 -2.75 -22.13 -13.29
CA LEU A 52 -2.64 -21.17 -14.38
C LEU A 52 -1.99 -19.86 -13.93
N MET A 53 -2.35 -19.35 -12.73
CA MET A 53 -1.73 -18.17 -12.14
C MET A 53 -0.25 -18.39 -11.87
N GLY A 54 0.12 -19.56 -11.34
CA GLY A 54 1.52 -19.95 -11.17
C GLY A 54 2.28 -19.95 -12.49
N THR A 55 1.69 -20.51 -13.56
CA THR A 55 2.30 -20.52 -14.90
C THR A 55 2.42 -19.11 -15.50
N MET A 56 1.44 -18.24 -15.31
CA MET A 56 1.51 -16.84 -15.78
C MET A 56 2.59 -16.05 -15.03
N LEU A 57 2.67 -16.16 -13.71
CA LEU A 57 3.71 -15.49 -12.91
C LEU A 57 5.11 -16.01 -13.28
N LYS A 58 5.25 -17.31 -13.53
CA LYS A 58 6.50 -17.93 -13.98
C LYS A 58 6.90 -17.46 -15.39
N THR A 59 5.96 -17.39 -16.33
CA THR A 59 6.23 -16.95 -17.71
C THR A 59 6.53 -15.45 -17.81
N MET A 60 5.85 -14.60 -17.03
CA MET A 60 6.17 -13.16 -16.91
C MET A 60 7.58 -12.93 -16.36
N ARG A 61 8.09 -13.84 -15.53
CA ARG A 61 9.46 -13.81 -15.01
C ARG A 61 10.48 -14.26 -16.05
N GLN A 62 10.17 -15.36 -16.76
CA GLN A 62 11.03 -15.87 -17.85
C GLN A 62 11.13 -14.90 -19.05
N THR A 63 10.25 -13.89 -19.13
CA THR A 63 10.32 -12.83 -20.15
C THR A 63 11.09 -11.58 -19.72
N LYS A 64 11.72 -11.57 -18.52
CA LYS A 64 12.72 -10.56 -18.18
C LYS A 64 14.08 -10.95 -18.76
N PHE A 65 14.44 -10.31 -19.86
CA PHE A 65 15.79 -10.31 -20.39
C PHE A 65 16.65 -9.36 -19.54
N ASP A 66 17.41 -9.91 -18.60
CA ASP A 66 18.72 -9.35 -18.24
C ASP A 66 19.52 -10.37 -17.41
N ASP A 67 20.79 -10.50 -17.81
CA ASP A 67 21.81 -11.40 -17.27
C ASP A 67 22.16 -11.04 -15.81
N GLU A 68 21.83 -11.93 -14.88
CA GLU A 68 22.69 -12.31 -13.73
C GLU A 68 21.98 -13.42 -12.95
N GLN A 69 22.46 -14.65 -13.14
CA GLN A 69 21.87 -15.88 -12.64
C GLN A 69 22.25 -16.08 -11.16
N ASP A 70 21.49 -15.46 -10.26
CA ASP A 70 21.68 -15.61 -8.81
C ASP A 70 20.65 -16.62 -8.25
N SER A 71 21.05 -17.90 -8.22
CA SER A 71 20.20 -19.07 -7.92
C SER A 71 19.55 -19.04 -6.53
N ASP A 72 20.15 -18.33 -5.58
CA ASP A 72 19.65 -18.25 -4.21
C ASP A 72 18.40 -17.38 -4.11
N MET A 73 18.33 -16.30 -4.90
CA MET A 73 17.17 -15.42 -4.93
C MET A 73 15.93 -16.09 -5.54
N ASP A 74 16.13 -17.03 -6.47
CA ASP A 74 15.01 -17.72 -7.12
C ASP A 74 14.25 -18.66 -6.18
N THR A 75 14.92 -19.25 -5.19
CA THR A 75 14.26 -20.08 -4.17
C THR A 75 13.39 -19.23 -3.24
N TYR A 76 13.89 -18.08 -2.76
CA TYR A 76 13.10 -17.16 -1.92
C TYR A 76 11.93 -16.53 -2.69
N ARG A 77 12.14 -16.22 -3.97
CA ARG A 77 11.08 -15.70 -4.84
C ARG A 77 10.02 -16.75 -5.16
N GLY A 78 10.39 -18.01 -5.33
CA GLY A 78 9.44 -19.12 -5.51
C GLY A 78 8.52 -19.31 -4.30
N MET A 79 9.04 -19.17 -3.08
CA MET A 79 8.23 -19.23 -1.86
C MET A 79 7.24 -18.05 -1.75
N LEU A 80 7.68 -16.85 -2.12
CA LEU A 80 6.82 -15.66 -2.16
C LEU A 80 5.68 -15.81 -3.18
N ASP A 81 5.97 -16.35 -4.36
CA ASP A 81 4.96 -16.62 -5.39
C ASP A 81 3.93 -17.66 -4.92
N GLN A 82 4.37 -18.72 -4.24
CA GLN A 82 3.45 -19.71 -3.66
C GLN A 82 2.50 -19.07 -2.66
N GLN A 83 2.99 -18.16 -1.79
CA GLN A 83 2.14 -17.43 -0.85
C GLN A 83 1.20 -16.45 -1.56
N LEU A 84 1.67 -15.79 -2.62
CA LEU A 84 0.87 -14.88 -3.43
C LEU A 84 -0.27 -15.62 -4.13
N VAL A 85 0.01 -16.75 -4.80
CA VAL A 85 -1.00 -17.58 -5.47
C VAL A 85 -2.01 -18.15 -4.47
N GLN A 86 -1.56 -18.64 -3.31
CA GLN A 86 -2.46 -19.12 -2.26
C GLN A 86 -3.36 -18.02 -1.71
N SER A 87 -2.83 -16.80 -1.52
CA SER A 87 -3.62 -15.66 -1.03
C SER A 87 -4.64 -15.16 -2.06
N LEU A 88 -4.24 -15.08 -3.34
CA LEU A 88 -5.11 -14.64 -4.43
C LEU A 88 -6.20 -15.68 -4.75
N SER A 89 -5.87 -16.97 -4.71
CA SER A 89 -6.83 -18.07 -4.87
C SER A 89 -7.88 -18.06 -3.75
N LYS A 90 -7.48 -17.84 -2.48
CA LYS A 90 -8.40 -17.75 -1.34
C LYS A 90 -9.24 -16.46 -1.34
N ALA A 91 -8.74 -15.37 -1.91
CA ALA A 91 -9.43 -14.09 -1.98
C ALA A 91 -10.49 -14.00 -3.11
N GLY A 92 -10.65 -15.06 -3.91
CA GLY A 92 -11.66 -15.15 -4.97
C GLY A 92 -11.11 -15.15 -6.40
N GLY A 93 -9.79 -15.22 -6.59
CA GLY A 93 -9.16 -15.38 -7.90
C GLY A 93 -9.47 -14.27 -8.91
N MET A 94 -9.17 -14.53 -10.19
CA MET A 94 -9.57 -13.68 -11.32
C MET A 94 -10.98 -14.03 -11.85
N GLY A 95 -11.66 -14.99 -11.21
CA GLY A 95 -12.99 -15.45 -11.62
C GLY A 95 -12.97 -16.47 -12.76
N ILE A 96 -11.79 -16.95 -13.17
CA ILE A 96 -11.64 -17.94 -14.24
C ILE A 96 -12.16 -19.30 -13.77
N ALA A 97 -11.98 -19.65 -12.49
CA ALA A 97 -12.55 -20.85 -11.91
C ALA A 97 -14.08 -20.90 -12.04
N ASN A 98 -14.76 -19.76 -11.94
CA ASN A 98 -16.22 -19.70 -12.09
C ASN A 98 -16.66 -19.93 -13.56
N LEU A 99 -15.91 -19.42 -14.52
CA LEU A 99 -16.18 -19.64 -15.95
C LEU A 99 -15.92 -21.10 -16.36
N VAL A 100 -14.82 -21.68 -15.86
CA VAL A 100 -14.49 -23.10 -16.07
C VAL A 100 -15.53 -23.99 -15.39
N TYR A 101 -15.95 -23.67 -14.17
CA TYR A 101 -17.03 -24.36 -13.48
C TYR A 101 -18.34 -24.31 -14.26
N GLN A 102 -18.74 -23.14 -14.77
CA GLN A 102 -19.95 -22.98 -15.58
C GLN A 102 -19.89 -23.81 -16.87
N GLN A 103 -18.73 -23.88 -17.51
CA GLN A 103 -18.54 -24.67 -18.73
C GLN A 103 -18.55 -26.18 -18.45
N ILE A 104 -17.95 -26.62 -17.35
CA ILE A 104 -17.94 -28.03 -16.91
C ILE A 104 -19.34 -28.46 -16.48
N ALA A 105 -20.07 -27.63 -15.71
CA ALA A 105 -21.44 -27.88 -15.31
C ALA A 105 -22.37 -28.00 -16.53
N LYS A 106 -22.19 -27.13 -17.52
CA LYS A 106 -22.93 -27.15 -18.79
C LYS A 106 -22.63 -28.39 -19.64
N GLN A 107 -21.41 -28.93 -19.61
CA GLN A 107 -21.04 -30.17 -20.30
C GLN A 107 -21.52 -31.44 -19.58
N GLN A 108 -21.67 -31.41 -18.26
CA GLN A 108 -22.17 -32.54 -17.46
C GLN A 108 -23.70 -32.56 -17.32
N GLY A 109 -24.42 -31.65 -17.99
CA GLY A 109 -25.88 -31.59 -17.94
C GLY A 109 -26.45 -31.18 -16.56
N LEU A 110 -25.64 -30.53 -15.73
CA LEU A 110 -26.04 -30.02 -14.43
C LEU A 110 -26.64 -28.62 -14.63
N ASP A 111 -27.93 -28.45 -14.34
CA ASP A 111 -28.65 -27.18 -14.48
C ASP A 111 -28.10 -26.12 -13.49
N PRO A 112 -27.49 -25.02 -13.95
CA PRO A 112 -27.02 -23.95 -13.08
C PRO A 112 -28.20 -23.06 -12.68
N GLY A 113 -29.12 -23.58 -11.88
CA GLY A 113 -30.41 -22.91 -11.66
C GLY A 113 -31.20 -23.40 -10.45
N ALA A 114 -30.65 -23.28 -9.24
CA ALA A 114 -31.46 -23.41 -8.02
C ALA A 114 -30.98 -22.57 -6.82
N ASP A 115 -30.16 -21.54 -7.04
CA ASP A 115 -29.82 -20.53 -6.01
C ASP A 115 -29.62 -19.13 -6.61
N ALA A 116 -30.33 -18.83 -7.70
CA ALA A 116 -30.24 -17.58 -8.44
C ALA A 116 -31.25 -16.50 -7.99
N THR A 117 -31.65 -16.48 -6.71
CA THR A 117 -32.68 -15.55 -6.21
C THR A 117 -32.19 -14.53 -5.17
N GLN A 118 -30.88 -14.47 -4.90
CA GLN A 118 -30.31 -13.30 -4.23
C GLN A 118 -29.04 -12.91 -4.97
N LEU A 119 -29.16 -11.92 -5.87
CA LEU A 119 -28.19 -10.84 -6.13
C LEU A 119 -28.64 -10.08 -7.39
N ARG A 120 -28.98 -8.80 -7.17
CA ARG A 120 -29.31 -7.81 -8.22
C ARG A 120 -28.21 -7.73 -9.29
N PRO A 121 -28.55 -7.36 -10.54
CA PRO A 121 -27.55 -7.08 -11.56
C PRO A 121 -26.84 -5.76 -11.22
N ALA A 122 -25.53 -5.82 -10.99
CA ALA A 122 -24.68 -4.64 -10.92
C ALA A 122 -23.94 -4.51 -12.25
N SER A 123 -24.58 -3.85 -13.21
CA SER A 123 -23.88 -3.18 -14.30
C SER A 123 -23.06 -2.03 -13.70
N SER A 124 -21.75 -2.23 -13.49
CA SER A 124 -20.69 -1.20 -13.48
C SER A 124 -19.39 -1.81 -12.96
N GLY A 125 -18.34 -1.77 -13.78
CA GLY A 125 -16.88 -1.76 -13.50
C GLY A 125 -16.27 -2.48 -12.27
N PRO A 126 -15.05 -3.02 -12.38
CA PRO A 126 -14.42 -3.75 -11.27
C PRO A 126 -14.08 -2.80 -10.12
N VAL A 127 -14.88 -2.85 -9.05
CA VAL A 127 -14.57 -2.27 -7.73
C VAL A 127 -13.78 -3.31 -6.94
N LEU A 128 -12.45 -3.20 -6.98
CA LEU A 128 -11.55 -4.03 -6.17
C LEU A 128 -11.11 -3.25 -4.94
N VAL A 129 -12.05 -2.95 -4.04
CA VAL A 129 -11.75 -2.54 -2.67
C VAL A 129 -12.77 -3.18 -1.76
N SER A 130 -12.23 -3.93 -0.81
CA SER A 130 -12.70 -4.11 0.57
C SER A 130 -12.81 -5.57 0.93
N ARG A 131 -12.29 -5.86 2.12
CA ARG A 131 -12.21 -7.16 2.80
C ARG A 131 -11.00 -7.98 2.35
N PHE A 132 -9.82 -7.67 2.88
CA PHE A 132 -9.00 -8.63 3.62
C PHE A 132 -7.87 -7.86 4.36
N SER A 133 -7.75 -8.13 5.66
CA SER A 133 -6.66 -7.72 6.58
C SER A 133 -6.71 -6.32 7.23
N GLN A 134 -7.81 -6.03 7.94
CA GLN A 134 -7.84 -5.05 9.03
C GLN A 134 -8.12 -5.75 10.37
N SER A 135 -7.15 -6.48 10.93
CA SER A 135 -7.34 -6.94 12.32
C SER A 135 -6.06 -7.22 13.10
N SER A 136 -4.98 -7.68 12.47
CA SER A 136 -3.73 -7.96 13.20
C SER A 136 -2.83 -6.73 13.35
N ALA A 137 -2.65 -5.92 12.30
CA ALA A 137 -1.82 -4.71 12.36
C ALA A 137 -2.46 -3.58 13.19
N LEU A 138 -3.79 -3.44 13.14
CA LEU A 138 -4.53 -2.45 13.95
C LEU A 138 -4.52 -2.80 15.45
N LYS A 139 -4.60 -4.08 15.81
CA LYS A 139 -4.53 -4.52 17.21
C LYS A 139 -3.13 -4.35 17.81
N ALA A 140 -2.08 -4.64 17.03
CA ALA A 140 -0.70 -4.40 17.47
C ALA A 140 -0.42 -2.90 17.68
N TYR A 141 -1.00 -2.03 16.86
CA TYR A 141 -0.88 -0.58 17.00
C TYR A 141 -1.74 0.00 18.13
N GLN A 142 -2.89 -0.60 18.44
CA GLN A 142 -3.75 -0.18 19.55
C GLN A 142 -3.22 -0.64 20.91
N ALA A 143 -2.62 -1.84 21.00
CA ALA A 143 -1.97 -2.32 22.22
C ALA A 143 -0.77 -1.43 22.62
N ALA A 144 0.04 -1.02 21.65
CA ALA A 144 1.16 -0.08 21.87
C ALA A 144 0.72 1.34 22.29
N GLN A 145 -0.52 1.75 21.95
CA GLN A 145 -1.09 3.03 22.38
C GLN A 145 -1.71 2.97 23.79
N ALA A 146 -2.25 1.82 24.21
CA ALA A 146 -2.84 1.65 25.53
C ALA A 146 -1.78 1.63 26.64
N GLU A 147 -0.59 1.08 26.36
CA GLU A 147 0.54 1.03 27.28
C GLU A 147 1.23 2.40 27.48
N ALA A 148 1.07 3.31 26.50
CA ALA A 148 1.51 4.70 26.59
C ALA A 148 0.47 5.62 27.25
N ALA A 149 -0.82 5.26 27.22
CA ALA A 149 -1.92 6.07 27.76
C ALA A 149 -2.05 5.98 29.29
N THR A 150 -1.64 4.88 29.91
CA THR A 150 -1.65 4.69 31.38
C THR A 150 -0.58 5.49 32.12
N ALA A 151 0.39 6.09 31.40
CA ALA A 151 1.49 6.84 32.00
C ALA A 151 1.23 8.36 32.14
N SER A 152 0.08 8.90 31.72
CA SER A 152 -0.08 10.37 31.57
C SER A 152 -1.38 10.99 32.10
N SER A 153 -2.17 10.26 32.91
CA SER A 153 -3.39 10.82 33.52
C SER A 153 -3.13 11.49 34.88
N SER A 154 -2.66 12.74 34.85
CA SER A 154 -2.93 13.84 35.81
C SER A 154 -2.32 15.12 35.18
N THR A 155 -2.96 16.27 34.97
CA THR A 155 -3.92 17.06 35.78
C THR A 155 -4.64 18.10 34.88
N THR A 156 -5.76 18.61 35.38
CA THR A 156 -6.87 19.41 34.84
C THR A 156 -6.60 20.90 34.51
N THR A 157 -7.54 21.48 33.73
CA THR A 157 -8.00 22.90 33.56
C THR A 157 -7.42 23.79 32.42
N PRO A 158 -8.20 24.75 31.84
CA PRO A 158 -8.31 24.94 30.39
C PRO A 158 -7.91 26.33 29.87
N ALA A 159 -7.30 26.41 28.69
CA ALA A 159 -7.24 27.64 27.89
C ALA A 159 -7.03 27.33 26.40
N THR A 160 -7.87 27.96 25.58
CA THR A 160 -7.93 27.91 24.11
C THR A 160 -6.57 28.08 23.46
N THR A 161 -5.95 26.97 23.10
CA THR A 161 -4.76 26.91 22.25
C THR A 161 -4.92 25.63 21.44
N VAL A 162 -4.72 25.68 20.12
CA VAL A 162 -4.65 24.46 19.30
C VAL A 162 -3.36 23.74 19.70
N THR A 163 -3.46 22.94 20.76
CA THR A 163 -2.39 22.11 21.28
C THR A 163 -2.09 21.04 20.23
N ALA A 164 -0.82 20.95 19.82
CA ALA A 164 -0.26 19.85 19.02
C ALA A 164 -0.29 18.55 19.84
N GLY A 165 -1.51 18.06 20.06
CA GLY A 165 -1.92 17.01 20.98
C GLY A 165 -3.44 16.95 20.99
N GLY A 166 -4.06 16.84 19.81
CA GLY A 166 -5.51 16.92 19.64
C GLY A 166 -5.95 16.20 18.38
N ASP A 167 -7.09 15.53 18.50
CA ASP A 167 -7.79 14.71 17.50
C ASP A 167 -7.45 15.02 16.02
N SER A 168 -7.19 13.96 15.24
CA SER A 168 -6.98 13.98 13.78
C SER A 168 -7.92 14.93 13.03
N LYS A 169 -9.17 15.05 13.48
CA LYS A 169 -10.17 15.97 12.93
C LYS A 169 -9.77 17.44 13.07
N SER A 170 -9.27 17.85 14.24
CA SER A 170 -8.84 19.23 14.51
C SER A 170 -7.62 19.63 13.69
N PHE A 171 -6.67 18.70 13.51
CA PHE A 171 -5.51 18.88 12.64
C PHE A 171 -5.96 19.15 11.20
N VAL A 172 -6.89 18.34 10.69
CA VAL A 172 -7.41 18.49 9.32
C VAL A 172 -8.13 19.81 9.14
N GLN A 173 -9.05 20.14 10.07
CA GLN A 173 -9.81 21.39 10.00
C GLN A 173 -8.93 22.63 10.03
N GLY A 174 -7.87 22.63 10.85
CA GLY A 174 -6.92 23.73 10.92
C GLY A 174 -6.06 23.90 9.67
N LEU A 175 -5.73 22.81 8.98
CA LEU A 175 -4.81 22.86 7.83
C LEU A 175 -5.51 22.95 6.47
N LEU A 176 -6.75 22.50 6.36
CA LEU A 176 -7.49 22.49 5.09
C LEU A 176 -7.51 23.88 4.40
N PRO A 177 -7.70 25.02 5.10
CA PRO A 177 -7.68 26.34 4.47
C PRO A 177 -6.33 26.66 3.81
N HIS A 178 -5.22 26.32 4.46
CA HIS A 178 -3.86 26.53 3.93
C HIS A 178 -3.56 25.55 2.77
N ALA A 179 -4.06 24.32 2.88
CA ALA A 179 -3.89 23.29 1.85
C ALA A 179 -4.55 23.64 0.52
N ARG A 180 -5.66 24.38 0.52
CA ARG A 180 -6.39 24.74 -0.71
C ARG A 180 -5.53 25.51 -1.71
N GLN A 181 -4.77 26.50 -1.25
CA GLN A 181 -3.92 27.30 -2.14
C GLN A 181 -2.74 26.49 -2.69
N ALA A 182 -2.09 25.69 -1.84
CA ALA A 182 -1.02 24.80 -2.27
C ALA A 182 -1.51 23.74 -3.28
N ALA A 183 -2.65 23.12 -2.99
CA ALA A 183 -3.25 22.11 -3.84
C ALA A 183 -3.68 22.67 -5.21
N ALA A 184 -4.19 23.90 -5.25
CA ALA A 184 -4.51 24.59 -6.50
C ALA A 184 -3.26 24.82 -7.36
N GLN A 185 -2.13 25.23 -6.75
CA GLN A 185 -0.87 25.40 -7.48
C GLN A 185 -0.32 24.08 -8.04
N LEU A 186 -0.56 22.97 -7.34
CA LEU A 186 -0.12 21.64 -7.72
C LEU A 186 -1.10 20.92 -8.65
N GLY A 187 -2.34 21.39 -8.79
CA GLY A 187 -3.39 20.72 -9.56
C GLY A 187 -3.87 19.42 -8.89
N VAL A 188 -3.99 19.39 -7.56
CA VAL A 188 -4.41 18.21 -6.78
C VAL A 188 -5.53 18.53 -5.80
N ALA A 189 -6.15 17.52 -5.20
CA ALA A 189 -7.14 17.69 -4.14
C ALA A 189 -6.48 18.23 -2.84
N PRO A 190 -7.09 19.21 -2.13
CA PRO A 190 -6.55 19.74 -0.87
C PRO A 190 -6.29 18.66 0.19
N GLU A 191 -7.13 17.62 0.21
CA GLU A 191 -7.01 16.50 1.13
C GLU A 191 -5.71 15.72 0.93
N PHE A 192 -5.11 15.72 -0.27
CA PHE A 192 -3.85 15.01 -0.51
C PHE A 192 -2.68 15.74 0.13
N VAL A 193 -2.70 17.07 0.09
CA VAL A 193 -1.69 17.90 0.76
C VAL A 193 -1.83 17.78 2.27
N VAL A 194 -3.05 17.76 2.81
CA VAL A 194 -3.28 17.50 4.24
C VAL A 194 -2.87 16.07 4.63
N ALA A 195 -3.19 15.06 3.82
CA ALA A 195 -2.77 13.68 4.06
C ALA A 195 -1.24 13.56 4.12
N HIS A 196 -0.55 14.27 3.22
CA HIS A 196 0.89 14.31 3.20
C HIS A 196 1.44 15.00 4.45
N ALA A 197 0.92 16.17 4.82
CA ALA A 197 1.30 16.83 6.07
C ALA A 197 1.04 15.96 7.31
N ALA A 198 -0.07 15.21 7.34
CA ALA A 198 -0.39 14.28 8.42
C ALA A 198 0.60 13.11 8.49
N LEU A 199 0.99 12.53 7.35
CA LEU A 199 1.97 11.46 7.29
C LEU A 199 3.35 11.93 7.80
N GLU A 200 3.82 13.07 7.29
CA GLU A 200 5.16 13.60 7.61
C GLU A 200 5.27 14.06 9.07
N SER A 201 4.28 14.80 9.55
CA SER A 201 4.28 15.32 10.93
C SER A 201 3.76 14.34 11.98
N GLY A 202 3.29 13.16 11.55
CA GLY A 202 2.59 12.21 12.42
C GLY A 202 1.35 12.85 13.06
N TRP A 203 0.48 13.46 12.26
CA TRP A 203 -0.70 14.20 12.70
C TRP A 203 -0.37 15.39 13.61
N GLY A 204 0.73 16.10 13.32
CA GLY A 204 1.21 17.24 14.09
C GLY A 204 1.93 16.87 15.38
N LYS A 205 2.01 15.59 15.74
CA LYS A 205 2.67 15.13 16.99
C LYS A 205 4.19 15.28 16.95
N ARG A 206 4.78 15.30 15.76
CA ARG A 206 6.24 15.39 15.53
C ARG A 206 6.61 16.78 15.00
N ALA A 207 6.09 17.83 15.64
CA ALA A 207 6.35 19.21 15.22
C ALA A 207 7.83 19.59 15.40
N ILE A 208 8.44 20.11 14.33
CA ILE A 208 9.75 20.75 14.36
C ILE A 208 9.59 22.08 15.11
N ARG A 209 10.37 22.28 16.18
CA ARG A 209 10.35 23.51 16.98
C ARG A 209 11.60 24.35 16.74
N ASN A 210 11.45 25.65 16.87
CA ASN A 210 12.57 26.59 16.90
C ASN A 210 13.30 26.49 18.25
N ALA A 211 14.50 27.08 18.33
CA ALA A 211 15.31 27.07 19.55
C ALA A 211 14.62 27.71 20.77
N ASP A 212 13.72 28.67 20.54
CA ASP A 212 12.90 29.32 21.55
C ASP A 212 11.64 28.51 21.94
N GLY A 213 11.47 27.30 21.38
CA GLY A 213 10.32 26.43 21.61
C GLY A 213 9.08 26.75 20.76
N SER A 214 9.11 27.84 19.98
CA SER A 214 8.03 28.20 19.07
C SER A 214 7.90 27.19 17.92
N ASN A 215 6.74 27.18 17.27
CA ASN A 215 6.46 26.28 16.15
C ASN A 215 7.21 26.77 14.89
N SER A 216 7.93 25.88 14.20
CA SER A 216 8.53 26.20 12.90
C SER A 216 7.51 26.20 11.75
N HIS A 217 6.31 25.66 11.99
CA HIS A 217 5.27 25.38 10.99
C HIS A 217 5.68 24.40 9.88
N ASN A 218 6.87 23.80 9.94
CA ASN A 218 7.38 22.88 8.93
C ASN A 218 6.82 21.46 9.12
N LEU A 219 5.59 21.25 8.65
CA LEU A 219 4.92 19.95 8.73
C LEU A 219 5.48 18.91 7.76
N PHE A 220 6.17 19.34 6.71
CA PHE A 220 6.66 18.50 5.62
C PHE A 220 8.12 18.03 5.83
N GLY A 221 8.80 18.51 6.88
CA GLY A 221 10.19 18.15 7.15
C GLY A 221 11.18 18.67 6.11
N ILE A 222 10.88 19.79 5.45
CA ILE A 222 11.73 20.32 4.37
C ILE A 222 13.05 20.83 4.97
N LYS A 223 14.16 20.25 4.52
CA LYS A 223 15.52 20.67 4.93
C LYS A 223 15.86 22.05 4.36
N ALA A 224 16.62 22.83 5.13
CA ALA A 224 17.23 24.08 4.69
C ALA A 224 18.57 23.74 4.01
N THR A 225 18.54 23.55 2.68
CA THR A 225 19.73 23.32 1.84
C THR A 225 20.17 24.61 1.16
N GLY A 226 21.35 24.62 0.52
CA GLY A 226 22.14 25.81 0.14
C GLY A 226 21.42 27.00 -0.52
N ASP A 227 20.33 26.78 -1.25
CA ASP A 227 19.58 27.87 -1.90
C ASP A 227 18.53 28.54 -0.99
N TRP A 228 18.32 28.00 0.22
CA TRP A 228 17.35 28.52 1.18
C TRP A 228 17.90 29.76 1.91
N GLN A 229 17.25 30.90 1.72
CA GLN A 229 17.61 32.18 2.34
C GLN A 229 16.67 32.58 3.49
N GLY A 230 15.64 31.77 3.78
CA GLY A 230 14.66 32.05 4.82
C GLY A 230 15.10 31.57 6.21
N LYS A 231 14.20 31.68 7.18
CA LYS A 231 14.43 31.20 8.56
C LYS A 231 14.69 29.70 8.57
N SER A 232 15.54 29.25 9.49
CA SER A 232 15.84 27.84 9.68
C SER A 232 15.98 27.53 11.16
N THR A 233 15.82 26.25 11.51
CA THR A 233 16.08 25.71 12.84
C THR A 233 16.91 24.45 12.71
N SER A 234 17.90 24.28 13.57
CA SER A 234 18.76 23.10 13.59
C SER A 234 18.31 22.15 14.69
N ILE A 235 18.07 20.89 14.35
CA ILE A 235 17.62 19.85 15.28
C ILE A 235 18.57 18.67 15.17
N THR A 236 18.98 18.13 16.32
CA THR A 236 19.69 16.86 16.37
C THR A 236 18.72 15.73 16.05
N THR A 237 18.89 15.13 14.87
CA THR A 237 18.13 13.98 14.39
C THR A 237 18.93 12.69 14.61
N THR A 238 18.23 11.57 14.73
CA THR A 238 18.85 10.24 14.64
C THR A 238 18.52 9.70 13.25
N GLU A 239 19.49 9.71 12.36
CA GLU A 239 19.37 9.15 11.02
C GLU A 239 19.89 7.71 11.01
N TYR A 240 19.28 6.83 10.22
CA TYR A 240 19.78 5.46 10.02
C TYR A 240 20.55 5.40 8.72
N VAL A 241 21.87 5.32 8.80
CA VAL A 241 22.76 5.14 7.64
C VAL A 241 23.19 3.68 7.62
N ASN A 242 22.80 2.94 6.57
CA ASN A 242 23.04 1.49 6.46
C ASN A 242 22.53 0.68 7.67
N GLY A 243 21.39 1.08 8.24
CA GLY A 243 20.78 0.42 9.41
C GLY A 243 21.40 0.81 10.77
N VAL A 244 22.42 1.67 10.79
CA VAL A 244 23.07 2.13 12.03
C VAL A 244 22.53 3.51 12.41
N PRO A 245 22.03 3.70 13.65
CA PRO A 245 21.60 5.02 14.11
C PRO A 245 22.80 5.95 14.30
N GLN A 246 22.78 7.10 13.65
CA GLN A 246 23.76 8.17 13.74
C GLN A 246 23.07 9.46 14.14
N LYS A 247 23.57 10.12 15.18
CA LYS A 247 23.12 11.48 15.51
C LYS A 247 23.71 12.45 14.51
N ARG A 248 22.86 13.21 13.83
CA ARG A 248 23.22 14.26 12.88
C ARG A 248 22.53 15.54 13.31
N VAL A 249 23.14 16.68 13.03
CA VAL A 249 22.44 17.97 13.14
C VAL A 249 21.92 18.28 11.75
N ASP A 250 20.60 18.27 11.60
CA ASP A 250 19.93 18.69 10.38
C ASP A 250 19.37 20.09 10.55
N SER A 251 19.43 20.88 9.48
CA SER A 251 18.77 22.18 9.42
C SER A 251 17.47 22.06 8.62
N PHE A 252 16.38 22.53 9.21
CA PHE A 252 15.05 22.54 8.61
C PHE A 252 14.60 23.97 8.36
N ARG A 253 13.82 24.17 7.30
CA ARG A 253 13.16 25.46 7.06
C ARG A 253 12.21 25.77 8.21
N SER A 254 12.07 27.04 8.55
CA SER A 254 11.13 27.55 9.54
C SER A 254 10.33 28.67 8.90
N TYR A 255 9.04 28.75 9.23
CA TYR A 255 8.09 29.65 8.59
C TYR A 255 7.30 30.45 9.63
N ASP A 256 6.83 31.62 9.23
CA ASP A 256 6.00 32.48 10.08
C ASP A 256 4.59 31.92 10.28
N SER A 257 4.09 31.16 9.32
CA SER A 257 2.76 30.54 9.37
C SER A 257 2.68 29.22 8.60
N TYR A 258 1.61 28.47 8.83
CA TYR A 258 1.28 27.32 7.97
C TYR A 258 0.98 27.74 6.53
N ALA A 259 0.46 28.94 6.28
CA ALA A 259 0.24 29.40 4.90
C ALA A 259 1.57 29.48 4.12
N ASP A 260 2.61 30.02 4.76
CA ASP A 260 3.94 30.12 4.16
C ASP A 260 4.57 28.74 3.94
N ALA A 261 4.44 27.84 4.92
CA ALA A 261 4.93 26.47 4.81
C ALA A 261 4.30 25.71 3.63
N PHE A 262 2.98 25.83 3.46
CA PHE A 262 2.25 25.17 2.37
C PHE A 262 2.56 25.80 1.01
N SER A 263 2.75 27.13 0.95
CA SER A 263 3.17 27.82 -0.27
C SER A 263 4.58 27.40 -0.69
N ASP A 264 5.52 27.32 0.25
CA ASP A 264 6.89 26.85 0.00
C ASP A 264 6.93 25.38 -0.46
N TYR A 265 6.14 24.53 0.19
CA TYR A 265 5.96 23.13 -0.21
C TYR A 265 5.46 23.02 -1.66
N ALA A 266 4.41 23.77 -2.03
CA ALA A 266 3.87 23.73 -3.39
C ALA A 266 4.90 24.19 -4.43
N ARG A 267 5.61 25.28 -4.13
CA ARG A 267 6.68 25.81 -4.98
C ARG A 267 7.81 24.79 -5.15
N MET A 268 8.30 24.19 -4.06
CA MET A 268 9.37 23.18 -4.10
C MET A 268 9.00 22.00 -5.01
N LEU A 269 7.77 21.49 -4.91
CA LEU A 269 7.34 20.39 -5.78
C LEU A 269 7.19 20.81 -7.24
N LYS A 270 6.69 22.03 -7.49
CA LYS A 270 6.47 22.54 -8.84
C LYS A 270 7.78 22.82 -9.57
N GLU A 271 8.76 23.39 -8.88
CA GLU A 271 10.05 23.79 -9.45
C GLU A 271 11.02 22.61 -9.62
N SER A 272 10.84 21.52 -8.88
CA SER A 272 11.74 20.38 -8.94
C SER A 272 11.39 19.45 -10.11
N PRO A 273 12.33 19.16 -11.04
CA PRO A 273 12.10 18.24 -12.16
C PRO A 273 11.72 16.82 -11.73
N ARG A 274 12.19 16.37 -10.55
CA ARG A 274 11.88 15.02 -10.04
C ARG A 274 10.42 14.85 -9.59
N TYR A 275 9.69 15.96 -9.37
CA TYR A 275 8.31 15.94 -8.87
C TYR A 275 7.27 16.30 -9.94
N GLN A 276 7.63 16.34 -11.22
CA GLN A 276 6.66 16.64 -12.29
C GLN A 276 5.48 15.65 -12.31
N ALA A 277 5.72 14.39 -11.98
CA ALA A 277 4.67 13.36 -11.86
C ALA A 277 3.69 13.59 -10.68
N VAL A 278 4.00 14.51 -9.76
CA VAL A 278 3.12 14.86 -8.64
C VAL A 278 2.02 15.84 -9.07
N LEU A 279 2.28 16.63 -10.13
CA LEU A 279 1.43 17.72 -10.57
C LEU A 279 0.20 17.21 -11.34
N ASN A 280 -0.89 17.99 -11.28
CA ASN A 280 -2.10 17.80 -12.07
C ASN A 280 -2.77 16.43 -11.92
N GLN A 281 -2.58 15.77 -10.77
CA GLN A 281 -3.21 14.48 -10.46
C GLN A 281 -4.71 14.61 -10.15
N GLY A 282 -5.23 15.82 -9.97
CA GLY A 282 -6.62 16.07 -9.61
C GLY A 282 -7.01 15.29 -8.35
N ARG A 283 -7.90 14.31 -8.49
CA ARG A 283 -8.36 13.43 -7.40
C ARG A 283 -7.70 12.04 -7.43
N ASN A 284 -6.61 11.85 -8.18
CA ASN A 284 -5.84 10.61 -8.21
C ASN A 284 -4.78 10.57 -7.10
N VAL A 285 -5.17 10.12 -5.90
CA VAL A 285 -4.25 10.01 -4.76
C VAL A 285 -3.10 9.03 -5.01
N ALA A 286 -3.36 7.94 -5.75
CA ALA A 286 -2.34 6.96 -6.06
C ALA A 286 -1.25 7.55 -6.95
N GLY A 287 -1.64 8.33 -7.97
CA GLY A 287 -0.70 9.05 -8.83
C GLY A 287 0.11 10.10 -8.07
N PHE A 288 -0.52 10.87 -7.19
CA PHE A 288 0.17 11.83 -6.32
C PHE A 288 1.22 11.14 -5.44
N ALA A 289 0.83 10.05 -4.78
CA ALA A 289 1.68 9.28 -3.88
C ALA A 289 2.85 8.60 -4.61
N GLN A 290 2.59 8.00 -5.77
CA GLN A 290 3.62 7.41 -6.62
C GLN A 290 4.57 8.47 -7.17
N GLY A 291 4.07 9.64 -7.57
CA GLY A 291 4.90 10.76 -8.01
C GLY A 291 5.88 11.22 -6.93
N LEU A 292 5.43 11.30 -5.68
CA LEU A 292 6.29 11.65 -4.54
C LEU A 292 7.35 10.58 -4.28
N GLN A 293 6.97 9.31 -4.30
CA GLN A 293 7.90 8.19 -4.10
C GLN A 293 8.95 8.11 -5.21
N ASN A 294 8.53 8.20 -6.47
CA ASN A 294 9.42 8.18 -7.63
C ASN A 294 10.35 9.40 -7.67
N GLY A 295 9.87 10.56 -7.20
CA GLY A 295 10.68 11.76 -7.03
C GLY A 295 11.66 11.69 -5.84
N GLY A 296 11.71 10.57 -5.12
CA GLY A 296 12.62 10.36 -4.00
C GLY A 296 12.30 11.19 -2.78
N TYR A 297 11.02 11.50 -2.53
CA TYR A 297 10.60 12.19 -1.30
C TYR A 297 10.90 11.36 -0.04
N ALA A 298 10.70 10.04 -0.14
CA ALA A 298 11.05 9.09 0.90
C ALA A 298 11.68 7.82 0.30
N THR A 299 12.59 7.20 1.03
CA THR A 299 13.26 5.95 0.64
C THR A 299 12.46 4.70 1.03
N ASP A 300 11.38 4.85 1.80
CA ASP A 300 10.52 3.73 2.20
C ASP A 300 9.76 3.16 0.98
N PRO A 301 9.94 1.87 0.63
CA PRO A 301 9.25 1.26 -0.50
C PRO A 301 7.72 1.23 -0.34
N ARG A 302 7.20 1.37 0.89
CA ARG A 302 5.76 1.41 1.20
C ARG A 302 5.20 2.83 1.31
N TYR A 303 6.01 3.84 1.01
CA TYR A 303 5.64 5.25 1.20
C TYR A 303 4.33 5.63 0.51
N ALA A 304 4.20 5.34 -0.80
CA ALA A 304 2.99 5.69 -1.54
C ALA A 304 1.74 5.03 -0.95
N ARG A 305 1.85 3.76 -0.53
CA ARG A 305 0.74 3.05 0.11
C ARG A 305 0.32 3.72 1.42
N LYS A 306 1.30 4.06 2.29
CA LYS A 306 1.02 4.77 3.55
C LYS A 306 0.28 6.08 3.31
N LEU A 307 0.69 6.85 2.30
CA LEU A 307 0.03 8.11 1.97
C LEU A 307 -1.41 7.92 1.51
N VAL A 308 -1.66 6.91 0.65
CA VAL A 308 -3.02 6.54 0.22
C VAL A 308 -3.90 6.14 1.41
N ASP A 309 -3.36 5.36 2.35
CA ASP A 309 -4.09 4.93 3.55
C ASP A 309 -4.48 6.11 4.45
N VAL A 310 -3.56 7.07 4.63
CA VAL A 310 -3.83 8.31 5.38
C VAL A 310 -4.91 9.13 4.68
N ALA A 311 -4.81 9.33 3.36
CA ALA A 311 -5.81 10.07 2.60
C ALA A 311 -7.20 9.41 2.64
N ALA A 312 -7.26 8.07 2.59
CA ALA A 312 -8.51 7.33 2.74
C ALA A 312 -9.13 7.53 4.12
N THR A 313 -8.30 7.56 5.17
CA THR A 313 -8.75 7.86 6.55
C THR A 313 -9.37 9.26 6.63
N LEU A 314 -8.76 10.27 5.99
CA LEU A 314 -9.30 11.62 5.92
C LEU A 314 -10.64 11.69 5.20
N ALA A 315 -10.77 11.02 4.06
CA ALA A 315 -12.01 10.97 3.30
C ALA A 315 -13.16 10.33 4.08
N GLN A 316 -12.88 9.34 4.94
CA GLN A 316 -13.90 8.74 5.80
C GLN A 316 -14.35 9.68 6.94
N GLN A 317 -13.46 10.55 7.42
CA GLN A 317 -13.77 11.52 8.47
C GLN A 317 -14.61 12.69 7.94
N SER A 318 -14.41 13.12 6.70
CA SER A 318 -15.20 14.18 6.08
C SER A 318 -16.63 13.75 5.76
N VAL A 319 -16.88 12.47 5.49
CA VAL A 319 -18.23 11.92 5.24
C VAL A 319 -19.07 11.78 6.51
N ARG A 320 -18.43 11.66 7.68
CA ARG A 320 -19.10 11.47 8.98
C ARG A 320 -19.32 12.78 9.76
N SER A 321 -18.90 13.91 9.19
CA SER A 321 -18.98 15.25 9.81
C SER A 321 -20.10 16.05 9.18
#